data_AF-A0A965Q3Q8-F1
#
_entry.id   AF-A0A965Q3Q8-F1
#
_cell.length_a   1.000
_cell.length_b   1.000
_cell.length_c   1.000
_cell.angle_alpha   90.00
_cell.angle_beta   90.00
_cell.angle_gamma   90.00
#
_symmetry.space_group_name_H-M   'P 1'
#
loop_
_entity.id
_entity.type
_entity.pdbx_description
1 polymer ?
#
loop_
_entity_poly.entity_id
_entity_poly.type
_entity_poly.pdbx_seq_one_letter_code
_entity_poly.pdbx_strand_id
1 'polypeptide(L)'
;AYRPVLLDAGHIIETLAILLGRFGFSIDVEPARPLRVADRDYFLEPEIAVAHVGRDRFRDRRIDSDVLDTQDDSHLKDDLHLTNPCGFMTFEGGGLVFHSMWRKGRRTKLPLEAIRVLSHCLPSNRGDRVTSFEGILEACREVPETVIKRMKKDEVLLPSNIAQEMYSAARFWTRYGWYLSWMFQLEYMRKEKKRVLPVASRIPEDVKSKALLERRTTRKFLSKPVDWEKLSKLFEKRVSPFLSHNSDLRFFFAILQVSGFEPGVYELRSSGMIRLGNVLAREEIQQLTIGQYPASSGAVTCWAVEKVQPRDAKSYVVNILDLSVGVDDKAIFIMDIVCMIPCLLYTS
;
A
#
# COMPACT_ATOMS: atom_id res chain seq x y z
N ALA A 1 11.84 4.68 2.02
CA ALA A 1 10.99 4.06 3.05
C ALA A 1 9.67 3.66 2.41
N TYR A 2 9.52 2.39 2.01
CA TYR A 2 8.24 1.80 1.61
C TYR A 2 7.44 1.50 2.89
N ARG A 3 7.19 2.52 3.72
CA ARG A 3 6.28 2.35 4.84
C ARG A 3 4.88 2.48 4.22
N PRO A 4 4.13 1.39 4.05
CA PRO A 4 2.94 1.41 3.22
C PRO A 4 1.88 2.16 4.02
N VAL A 5 1.48 3.34 3.55
CA VAL A 5 0.29 4.05 4.04
C VAL A 5 -0.94 3.11 4.13
N LEU A 6 -0.93 2.04 3.32
CA LEU A 6 -1.91 0.96 3.32
C LEU A 6 -1.93 0.15 4.63
N LEU A 7 -0.78 -0.12 5.26
CA LEU A 7 -0.73 -0.79 6.57
C LEU A 7 -1.32 0.11 7.66
N ASP A 8 -0.94 1.40 7.66
CA ASP A 8 -1.46 2.36 8.62
C ASP A 8 -2.98 2.58 8.43
N ALA A 9 -3.44 2.65 7.17
CA ALA A 9 -4.87 2.72 6.85
C ALA A 9 -5.63 1.48 7.34
N GLY A 10 -5.06 0.30 7.14
CA GLY A 10 -5.63 -0.95 7.64
C GLY A 10 -5.76 -0.98 9.17
N HIS A 11 -4.72 -0.55 9.91
CA HIS A 11 -4.80 -0.43 11.37
C HIS A 11 -5.90 0.54 11.84
N ILE A 12 -6.11 1.65 11.12
CA ILE A 12 -7.18 2.61 11.43
C ILE A 12 -8.55 1.96 11.21
N ILE A 13 -8.73 1.32 10.06
CA ILE A 13 -9.95 0.63 9.65
C ILE A 13 -10.34 -0.45 10.67
N GLU A 14 -9.36 -1.24 11.08
CA GLU A 14 -9.52 -2.28 12.07
C GLU A 14 -9.84 -1.72 13.46
N THR A 15 -9.10 -0.71 13.93
CA THR A 15 -9.39 -0.06 15.23
C THR A 15 -10.83 0.45 15.24
N LEU A 16 -11.29 1.04 14.13
CA LEU A 16 -12.66 1.49 13.94
C LEU A 16 -13.63 0.30 13.93
N ALA A 17 -13.31 -0.79 13.25
CA ALA A 17 -14.10 -2.02 13.21
C ALA A 17 -14.38 -2.60 14.59
N ILE A 18 -13.32 -2.73 15.41
CA ILE A 18 -13.40 -3.28 16.75
C ILE A 18 -14.24 -2.36 17.65
N LEU A 19 -14.07 -1.05 17.54
CA LEU A 19 -14.89 -0.09 18.29
C LEU A 19 -16.36 -0.16 17.89
N LEU A 20 -16.66 -0.18 16.59
CA LEU A 20 -18.02 -0.24 16.07
C LEU A 20 -18.72 -1.56 16.39
N GLY A 21 -17.99 -2.68 16.32
CA GLY A 21 -18.46 -4.00 16.77
C GLY A 21 -18.99 -3.99 18.19
N ARG A 22 -18.38 -3.18 19.10
CA ARG A 22 -18.79 -3.11 20.52
C ARG A 22 -20.17 -2.47 20.66
N PHE A 23 -20.53 -1.60 19.72
CA PHE A 23 -21.81 -0.91 19.67
C PHE A 23 -22.85 -1.65 18.80
N GLY A 24 -22.56 -2.90 18.40
CA GLY A 24 -23.46 -3.72 17.60
C GLY A 24 -23.49 -3.36 16.11
N PHE A 25 -22.45 -2.69 15.61
CA PHE A 25 -22.28 -2.41 14.19
C PHE A 25 -21.28 -3.37 13.55
N SER A 26 -21.55 -3.80 12.33
CA SER A 26 -20.56 -4.35 11.43
C SER A 26 -20.00 -3.26 10.52
N ILE A 27 -18.74 -3.45 10.14
CA ILE A 27 -18.07 -2.67 9.11
C ILE A 27 -17.73 -3.61 7.95
N ASP A 28 -18.02 -3.17 6.74
CA ASP A 28 -17.58 -3.82 5.52
C ASP A 28 -16.66 -2.84 4.79
N VAL A 29 -15.49 -3.30 4.38
CA VAL A 29 -14.49 -2.44 3.77
C VAL A 29 -14.39 -2.75 2.30
N GLU A 30 -14.62 -1.71 1.52
CA GLU A 30 -14.37 -1.71 0.11
C GLU A 30 -13.06 -0.97 -0.15
N PRO A 31 -12.27 -1.44 -1.12
CA PRO A 31 -11.19 -0.64 -1.67
C PRO A 31 -11.70 0.69 -2.23
N ALA A 32 -10.81 1.67 -2.39
CA ALA A 32 -11.12 2.97 -2.99
C ALA A 32 -11.85 2.87 -4.33
N ARG A 33 -12.66 3.88 -4.62
CA ARG A 33 -13.45 3.95 -5.85
C ARG A 33 -12.55 4.18 -7.07
N PRO A 34 -12.92 3.67 -8.26
CA PRO A 34 -12.23 4.00 -9.50
C PRO A 34 -12.23 5.51 -9.75
N LEU A 35 -11.12 6.01 -10.29
CA LEU A 35 -10.91 7.43 -10.57
C LEU A 35 -11.92 7.97 -11.60
N ARG A 36 -12.65 9.01 -11.21
CA ARG A 36 -13.47 9.83 -12.13
C ARG A 36 -12.65 11.03 -12.59
N VAL A 37 -12.79 11.44 -13.87
CA VAL A 37 -12.09 12.63 -14.41
C VAL A 37 -12.48 13.90 -13.66
N ALA A 38 -13.73 13.99 -13.24
CA ALA A 38 -14.27 15.16 -12.56
C ALA A 38 -13.81 15.25 -11.08
N ASP A 39 -13.27 14.18 -10.52
CA ASP A 39 -12.96 14.09 -9.08
C ASP A 39 -11.50 14.45 -8.83
N ARG A 40 -11.17 15.72 -9.08
CA ARG A 40 -9.82 16.28 -8.95
C ARG A 40 -9.32 16.28 -7.50
N ASP A 41 -10.25 16.29 -6.54
CA ASP A 41 -9.96 16.24 -5.12
C ASP A 41 -9.25 14.94 -4.73
N TYR A 42 -9.43 13.86 -5.49
CA TYR A 42 -8.73 12.59 -5.25
C TYR A 42 -7.20 12.74 -5.21
N PHE A 43 -6.65 13.60 -6.06
CA PHE A 43 -5.20 13.80 -6.12
C PHE A 43 -4.67 14.42 -4.81
N LEU A 44 -5.48 15.26 -4.18
CA LEU A 44 -5.14 15.92 -2.92
C LEU A 44 -5.49 15.04 -1.71
N GLU A 45 -6.64 14.36 -1.76
CA GLU A 45 -7.20 13.50 -0.72
C GLU A 45 -7.53 12.11 -1.28
N PRO A 46 -6.50 11.26 -1.45
CA PRO A 46 -6.67 9.96 -2.07
C PRO A 46 -7.45 9.03 -1.14
N GLU A 47 -8.62 8.58 -1.60
CA GLU A 47 -9.34 7.50 -0.96
C GLU A 47 -8.48 6.23 -1.04
N ILE A 48 -8.21 5.61 0.12
CA ILE A 48 -7.50 4.33 0.22
C ILE A 48 -8.51 3.18 0.30
N ALA A 49 -9.54 3.35 1.11
CA ALA A 49 -10.64 2.42 1.30
C ALA A 49 -11.89 3.17 1.77
N VAL A 50 -13.05 2.57 1.53
CA VAL A 50 -14.37 3.03 1.98
C VAL A 50 -14.89 2.04 3.01
N ALA A 51 -15.18 2.54 4.21
CA ALA A 51 -15.78 1.77 5.29
C ALA A 51 -17.30 1.97 5.31
N HIS A 52 -18.06 0.89 5.10
CA HIS A 52 -19.51 0.87 5.22
C HIS A 52 -19.91 0.37 6.61
N VAL A 53 -20.64 1.18 7.38
CA VAL A 53 -21.02 0.86 8.77
C VAL A 53 -22.52 0.64 8.86
N GLY A 54 -22.95 -0.47 9.45
CA GLY A 54 -24.36 -0.85 9.58
C GLY A 54 -24.59 -1.83 10.71
N ARG A 55 -25.83 -2.00 11.17
CA ARG A 55 -26.17 -2.99 12.23
C ARG A 55 -26.26 -4.42 11.71
N ASP A 56 -26.58 -4.57 10.42
CA ASP A 56 -26.54 -5.83 9.70
C ASP A 56 -25.29 -5.88 8.83
N ARG A 57 -24.67 -7.06 8.71
CA ARG A 57 -23.60 -7.28 7.71
C ARG A 57 -24.18 -6.94 6.34
N PHE A 58 -23.49 -6.13 5.55
CA PHE A 58 -23.91 -5.82 4.18
C PHE A 58 -23.67 -7.06 3.31
N ARG A 59 -24.53 -8.08 3.46
CA ARG A 59 -24.63 -9.18 2.52
C ARG A 59 -25.31 -8.64 1.26
N ASP A 60 -24.58 -8.65 0.15
CA ASP A 60 -25.09 -8.45 -1.21
C ASP A 60 -25.66 -7.08 -1.57
N ARG A 61 -25.03 -5.98 -1.12
CA ARG A 61 -25.07 -4.78 -1.96
C ARG A 61 -23.93 -4.83 -2.96
N ARG A 62 -24.19 -5.43 -4.13
CA ARG A 62 -23.58 -4.91 -5.35
C ARG A 62 -24.00 -3.45 -5.40
N ILE A 63 -23.14 -2.56 -4.95
CA ILE A 63 -23.29 -1.15 -5.30
C ILE A 63 -23.02 -1.15 -6.80
N ASP A 64 -24.10 -1.21 -7.57
CA ASP A 64 -24.08 -0.99 -9.00
C ASP A 64 -23.29 0.29 -9.19
N SER A 65 -22.06 0.14 -9.65
CA SER A 65 -21.29 1.24 -10.20
C SER A 65 -21.79 1.50 -11.62
N ASP A 66 -23.11 1.56 -11.80
CA ASP A 66 -23.74 2.19 -12.95
C ASP A 66 -23.71 3.70 -12.68
N VAL A 67 -22.50 4.24 -12.59
CA VAL A 67 -22.30 5.65 -12.85
C VAL A 67 -21.61 5.70 -14.18
N LEU A 68 -22.46 5.90 -15.19
CA LEU A 68 -22.11 6.32 -16.54
C LEU A 68 -20.91 7.25 -16.48
N ASP A 69 -19.82 6.82 -17.12
CA ASP A 69 -18.68 7.66 -17.49
C ASP A 69 -19.23 8.68 -18.50
N THR A 70 -19.95 9.71 -18.04
CA THR A 70 -20.21 10.89 -18.85
C THR A 70 -18.84 11.55 -19.03
N GLN A 71 -18.19 11.17 -20.13
CA GLN A 71 -16.96 11.75 -20.63
C GLN A 71 -17.21 13.22 -20.90
N ASP A 72 -17.09 14.06 -19.88
CA ASP A 72 -16.95 15.49 -20.10
C ASP A 72 -15.50 15.76 -20.49
N ASP A 73 -15.19 15.47 -21.76
CA ASP A 73 -13.90 15.72 -22.39
C ASP A 73 -13.64 17.23 -22.62
N SER A 74 -14.54 18.12 -22.18
CA SER A 74 -14.40 19.57 -22.34
C SER A 74 -13.13 20.12 -21.67
N HIS A 75 -12.62 19.42 -20.65
CA HIS A 75 -11.41 19.80 -19.91
C HIS A 75 -10.09 19.36 -20.58
N LEU A 76 -10.14 18.56 -21.64
CA LEU A 76 -8.96 18.13 -22.42
C LEU A 76 -8.50 19.16 -23.46
N LYS A 77 -9.12 20.36 -23.47
CA LYS A 77 -8.88 21.43 -24.45
C LYS A 77 -7.71 22.35 -24.10
N ASP A 78 -6.77 21.93 -23.26
CA ASP A 78 -5.52 22.66 -23.06
C ASP A 78 -4.60 22.36 -24.25
N ASP A 79 -4.07 23.41 -24.88
CA ASP A 79 -3.10 23.27 -25.96
C ASP A 79 -1.72 22.83 -25.43
N LEU A 80 -1.45 23.06 -24.14
CA LEU A 80 -0.20 22.69 -23.48
C LEU A 80 -0.24 21.27 -22.93
N HIS A 81 0.87 20.55 -23.07
CA HIS A 81 0.96 19.13 -22.72
C HIS A 81 2.18 18.82 -21.86
N LEU A 82 1.98 18.08 -20.77
CA LEU A 82 3.05 17.60 -19.91
C LEU A 82 3.11 16.07 -19.90
N THR A 83 4.25 15.52 -19.53
CA THR A 83 4.38 14.07 -19.32
C THR A 83 3.45 13.61 -18.21
N ASN A 84 2.83 12.45 -18.42
CA ASN A 84 1.94 11.85 -17.42
C ASN A 84 2.75 11.38 -16.19
N PRO A 85 2.50 11.94 -14.98
CA PRO A 85 3.21 11.56 -13.75
C PRO A 85 2.76 10.22 -13.17
N CYS A 86 1.65 9.67 -13.65
CA CYS A 86 1.09 8.38 -13.27
C CYS A 86 1.57 7.25 -14.20
N GLY A 87 2.72 7.43 -14.86
CA GLY A 87 3.29 6.42 -15.73
C GLY A 87 4.74 6.12 -15.42
N PHE A 88 5.19 4.94 -15.87
CA PHE A 88 6.57 4.49 -15.76
C PHE A 88 7.03 3.89 -17.09
N MET A 89 8.35 3.80 -17.27
CA MET A 89 8.96 3.30 -18.50
C MET A 89 9.71 2.00 -18.26
N THR A 90 9.63 1.09 -19.22
CA THR A 90 10.46 -0.12 -19.29
C THR A 90 11.11 -0.24 -20.66
N PHE A 91 12.17 -1.04 -20.74
CA PHE A 91 12.76 -1.45 -22.02
C PHE A 91 12.32 -2.89 -22.31
N GLU A 92 11.66 -3.10 -23.45
CA GLU A 92 11.23 -4.42 -23.89
C GLU A 92 11.64 -4.64 -25.35
N GLY A 93 12.40 -5.70 -25.62
CA GLY A 93 12.85 -6.04 -26.98
C GLY A 93 13.66 -4.93 -27.66
N GLY A 94 14.45 -4.18 -26.89
CA GLY A 94 15.25 -3.05 -27.40
C GLY A 94 14.47 -1.75 -27.65
N GLY A 95 13.16 -1.72 -27.37
CA GLY A 95 12.31 -0.53 -27.50
C GLY A 95 11.86 0.05 -26.16
N LEU A 96 11.44 1.32 -26.17
CA LEU A 96 10.86 1.98 -25.00
C LEU A 96 9.37 1.63 -24.89
N VAL A 97 8.92 1.30 -23.69
CA VAL A 97 7.51 1.07 -23.40
C VAL A 97 7.09 1.99 -22.27
N PHE A 98 6.09 2.83 -22.53
CA PHE A 98 5.45 3.66 -21.51
C PHE A 98 4.21 2.93 -20.99
N HIS A 99 4.11 2.82 -19.67
CA HIS A 99 2.98 2.25 -18.97
C HIS A 99 2.28 3.36 -18.21
N SER A 100 1.11 3.78 -18.68
CA SER A 100 0.24 4.68 -17.93
C SER A 100 -0.61 3.88 -16.94
N MET A 101 -0.61 4.26 -15.67
CA MET A 101 -1.57 3.75 -14.67
C MET A 101 -2.88 4.56 -14.66
N TRP A 102 -2.99 5.59 -15.49
CA TRP A 102 -4.15 6.47 -15.64
C TRP A 102 -4.79 6.35 -17.04
N ARG A 103 -6.11 6.41 -17.27
CA ARG A 103 -7.26 5.93 -16.45
C ARG A 103 -7.46 4.42 -16.63
N LYS A 104 -7.51 3.97 -17.89
CA LYS A 104 -7.79 2.57 -18.27
C LYS A 104 -6.55 1.68 -18.27
N GLY A 105 -5.40 2.23 -17.93
CA GLY A 105 -4.13 1.57 -18.12
C GLY A 105 -3.78 1.46 -19.59
N ARG A 106 -2.66 2.06 -20.00
CA ARG A 106 -2.21 1.95 -21.38
C ARG A 106 -0.77 1.54 -21.40
N ARG A 107 -0.47 0.65 -22.35
CA ARG A 107 0.89 0.23 -22.66
C ARG A 107 1.19 0.69 -24.08
N THR A 108 2.10 1.66 -24.19
CA THR A 108 2.44 2.29 -25.47
C THR A 108 3.89 2.05 -25.79
N LYS A 109 4.14 1.39 -26.92
CA LYS A 109 5.49 1.26 -27.48
C LYS A 109 5.88 2.58 -28.12
N LEU A 110 7.03 3.11 -27.72
CA LEU A 110 7.57 4.37 -28.20
C LEU A 110 8.95 4.12 -28.83
N PRO A 111 9.30 4.88 -29.89
CA PRO A 111 10.67 4.92 -30.36
C PRO A 111 11.57 5.57 -29.29
N LEU A 112 12.87 5.27 -29.27
CA LEU A 112 13.79 5.77 -28.23
C LEU A 112 13.89 7.29 -28.24
N GLU A 113 13.77 7.90 -29.41
CA GLU A 113 13.79 9.36 -29.62
C GLU A 113 12.65 10.05 -28.85
N ALA A 114 11.56 9.35 -28.54
CA ALA A 114 10.45 9.89 -27.75
C ALA A 114 10.86 10.28 -26.31
N ILE A 115 12.01 9.79 -25.81
CA ILE A 115 12.58 10.24 -24.52
C ILE A 115 12.80 11.75 -24.51
N ARG A 116 13.13 12.36 -25.65
CA ARG A 116 13.33 13.81 -25.74
C ARG A 116 12.03 14.57 -25.56
N VAL A 117 10.95 14.11 -26.18
CA VAL A 117 9.60 14.67 -25.98
C VAL A 117 9.19 14.54 -24.51
N LEU A 118 9.38 13.37 -23.90
CA LEU A 118 9.09 13.16 -22.49
C LEU A 118 9.91 14.10 -21.60
N SER A 119 11.21 14.27 -21.87
CA SER A 119 12.09 15.13 -21.09
C SER A 119 11.74 16.61 -21.23
N HIS A 120 11.39 17.03 -22.44
CA HIS A 120 10.93 18.40 -22.75
C HIS A 120 9.62 18.71 -22.02
N CYS A 121 8.67 17.78 -22.03
CA CYS A 121 7.36 17.94 -21.42
C CYS A 121 7.33 17.66 -19.90
N LEU A 122 8.48 17.47 -19.24
CA LEU A 122 8.53 17.49 -17.77
C LEU A 122 8.23 18.90 -17.23
N PRO A 123 7.54 19.03 -16.09
CA PRO A 123 7.30 20.33 -15.46
C PRO A 123 8.61 21.09 -15.19
N SER A 124 8.67 22.35 -15.63
CA SER A 124 9.80 23.26 -15.38
C SER A 124 9.32 24.47 -14.59
N ASN A 125 9.99 24.78 -13.48
CA ASN A 125 9.73 26.00 -12.71
C ASN A 125 10.23 27.27 -13.43
N ARG A 126 11.00 27.14 -14.51
CA ARG A 126 11.58 28.28 -15.25
C ARG A 126 10.63 28.82 -16.33
N GLY A 127 9.58 28.08 -16.70
CA GLY A 127 8.64 28.48 -17.75
C GLY A 127 9.27 28.58 -19.15
N ASP A 128 10.45 27.99 -19.34
CA ASP A 128 11.28 28.12 -20.54
C ASP A 128 10.93 27.12 -21.66
N ARG A 129 9.94 26.26 -21.43
CA ARG A 129 9.57 25.18 -22.35
C ARG A 129 8.21 25.45 -22.94
N VAL A 130 8.17 25.62 -24.26
CA VAL A 130 6.92 25.68 -25.01
C VAL A 130 6.41 24.25 -25.20
N THR A 131 5.37 23.89 -24.47
CA THR A 131 4.79 22.54 -24.45
C THR A 131 3.48 22.42 -25.24
N SER A 132 3.19 23.42 -26.09
CA SER A 132 2.18 23.27 -27.14
C SER A 132 2.60 22.21 -28.16
N PHE A 133 1.66 21.74 -28.97
CA PHE A 133 1.97 20.74 -30.00
C PHE A 133 3.06 21.21 -30.97
N GLU A 134 2.95 22.46 -31.44
CA GLU A 134 3.92 23.11 -32.33
C GLU A 134 5.27 23.31 -31.63
N GLY A 135 5.26 23.74 -30.36
CA GLY A 135 6.48 23.92 -29.57
C GLY A 135 7.24 22.62 -29.33
N ILE A 136 6.52 21.51 -29.12
CA ILE A 136 7.12 20.18 -29.01
C ILE A 136 7.76 19.76 -30.33
N LEU A 137 7.05 19.96 -31.46
CA LEU A 137 7.59 19.65 -32.80
C LEU A 137 8.85 20.45 -33.11
N GLU A 138 8.87 21.73 -32.73
CA GLU A 138 10.03 22.59 -32.95
C GLU A 138 11.24 22.18 -32.08
N ALA A 139 11.01 21.82 -30.82
CA ALA A 139 12.05 21.43 -29.88
C ALA A 139 12.57 19.99 -30.07
N CYS A 140 11.74 19.09 -30.61
CA CYS A 140 12.04 17.66 -30.79
C CYS A 140 11.89 17.23 -32.26
N ARG A 141 12.59 17.92 -33.18
CA ARG A 141 12.40 17.81 -34.64
C ARG A 141 12.60 16.41 -35.21
N GLU A 142 13.42 15.60 -34.56
CA GLU A 142 13.70 14.21 -34.91
C GLU A 142 12.54 13.25 -34.60
N VAL A 143 11.56 13.65 -33.79
CA VAL A 143 10.41 12.81 -33.45
C VAL A 143 9.27 13.08 -34.43
N PRO A 144 8.80 12.07 -35.19
CA PRO A 144 7.71 12.28 -36.13
C PRO A 144 6.43 12.78 -35.47
N GLU A 145 5.71 13.67 -36.15
CA GLU A 145 4.43 14.23 -35.70
C GLU A 145 3.42 13.14 -35.30
N THR A 146 3.41 12.03 -36.04
CA THR A 146 2.54 10.86 -35.77
C THR A 146 2.84 10.22 -34.42
N VAL A 147 4.09 10.26 -33.95
CA VAL A 147 4.49 9.74 -32.63
C VAL A 147 3.96 10.66 -31.53
N ILE A 148 4.09 11.99 -31.67
CA ILE A 148 3.58 12.95 -30.69
C ILE A 148 2.05 12.89 -30.60
N LYS A 149 1.35 12.82 -31.74
CA LYS A 149 -0.11 12.60 -31.78
C LYS A 149 -0.51 11.31 -31.07
N ARG A 150 0.25 10.22 -31.27
CA ARG A 150 0.03 8.96 -30.57
C ARG A 150 0.28 9.10 -29.07
N MET A 151 1.34 9.80 -28.64
CA MET A 151 1.62 10.05 -27.22
C MET A 151 0.49 10.81 -26.54
N LYS A 152 -0.13 11.80 -27.21
CA LYS A 152 -1.34 12.48 -26.72
C LYS A 152 -2.54 11.52 -26.65
N LYS A 153 -2.82 10.79 -27.72
CA LYS A 153 -3.93 9.83 -27.81
C LYS A 153 -3.85 8.72 -26.75
N ASP A 154 -2.64 8.25 -26.48
CA ASP A 154 -2.37 7.18 -25.54
C ASP A 154 -2.11 7.69 -24.11
N GLU A 155 -2.37 8.97 -23.83
CA GLU A 155 -2.25 9.58 -22.49
C GLU A 155 -0.83 9.47 -21.91
N VAL A 156 0.18 9.35 -22.77
CA VAL A 156 1.60 9.50 -22.40
C VAL A 156 1.90 10.97 -22.10
N LEU A 157 1.30 11.86 -22.89
CA LEU A 157 1.24 13.29 -22.64
C LEU A 157 -0.20 13.65 -22.26
N LEU A 158 -0.34 14.41 -21.18
CA LEU A 158 -1.62 14.90 -20.67
C LEU A 158 -1.71 16.42 -20.84
N PRO A 159 -2.92 16.98 -20.99
CA PRO A 159 -3.17 18.41 -20.84
C PRO A 159 -2.50 18.99 -19.58
N SER A 160 -1.87 20.16 -19.70
CA SER A 160 -1.03 20.74 -18.64
C SER A 160 -1.80 20.98 -17.36
N ASN A 161 -3.02 21.51 -17.44
CA ASN A 161 -3.94 21.66 -16.29
C ASN A 161 -4.10 20.35 -15.49
N ILE A 162 -4.36 19.22 -16.15
CA ILE A 162 -4.55 17.91 -15.52
C ILE A 162 -3.22 17.40 -14.96
N ALA A 163 -2.16 17.47 -15.77
CA ALA A 163 -0.85 16.98 -15.35
C ALA A 163 -0.31 17.75 -14.14
N GLN A 164 -0.49 19.06 -14.06
CA GLN A 164 -0.02 19.88 -12.93
C GLN A 164 -0.71 19.51 -11.61
N GLU A 165 -2.02 19.24 -11.63
CA GLU A 165 -2.75 18.74 -10.48
C GLU A 165 -2.18 17.38 -10.03
N MET A 166 -1.99 16.45 -10.99
CA MET A 166 -1.39 15.15 -10.71
C MET A 166 0.05 15.25 -10.19
N TYR A 167 0.88 16.15 -10.73
CA TYR A 167 2.24 16.39 -10.25
C TYR A 167 2.25 16.98 -8.84
N SER A 168 1.29 17.84 -8.50
CA SER A 168 1.14 18.41 -7.17
C SER A 168 0.82 17.33 -6.13
N ALA A 169 -0.07 16.40 -6.49
CA ALA A 169 -0.34 15.21 -5.71
C ALA A 169 0.87 14.28 -5.61
N ALA A 170 1.47 13.92 -6.74
CA ALA A 170 2.66 13.08 -6.80
C ALA A 170 3.76 13.64 -5.89
N ARG A 171 3.92 14.96 -5.83
CA ARG A 171 4.90 15.64 -4.97
C ARG A 171 4.60 15.42 -3.48
N PHE A 172 3.34 15.50 -3.06
CA PHE A 172 2.95 15.21 -1.68
C PHE A 172 3.33 13.77 -1.29
N TRP A 173 2.95 12.80 -2.12
CA TRP A 173 3.27 11.38 -1.92
C TRP A 173 4.77 11.11 -1.96
N THR A 174 5.50 11.73 -2.89
CA THR A 174 6.95 11.59 -3.02
C THR A 174 7.69 12.17 -1.82
N ARG A 175 7.24 13.31 -1.27
CA ARG A 175 7.82 13.95 -0.07
C ARG A 175 7.90 12.99 1.12
N TYR A 176 6.92 12.10 1.27
CA TYR A 176 6.88 11.11 2.35
C TYR A 176 7.39 9.71 1.93
N GLY A 177 7.90 9.56 0.70
CA GLY A 177 8.39 8.28 0.19
C GLY A 177 7.30 7.28 -0.18
N TRP A 178 6.06 7.74 -0.39
CA TRP A 178 4.88 6.92 -0.63
C TRP A 178 4.48 6.82 -2.11
N TYR A 179 5.26 7.39 -3.03
CA TYR A 179 4.94 7.41 -4.46
C TYR A 179 4.63 6.01 -5.04
N LEU A 180 5.39 4.98 -4.65
CA LEU A 180 5.12 3.61 -5.11
C LEU A 180 3.81 3.04 -4.56
N SER A 181 3.42 3.39 -3.33
CA SER A 181 2.10 3.01 -2.78
C SER A 181 0.97 3.68 -3.54
N TRP A 182 1.16 4.93 -3.96
CA TRP A 182 0.20 5.64 -4.81
C TRP A 182 0.07 4.99 -6.19
N MET A 183 1.19 4.72 -6.87
CA MET A 183 1.20 4.04 -8.17
C MET A 183 0.49 2.68 -8.13
N PHE A 184 0.71 1.96 -7.04
CA PHE A 184 0.07 0.67 -6.80
C PHE A 184 -1.45 0.80 -6.57
N GLN A 185 -1.89 1.83 -5.85
CA GLN A 185 -3.30 2.15 -5.68
C GLN A 185 -3.97 2.49 -7.02
N LEU A 186 -3.31 3.28 -7.87
CA LEU A 186 -3.80 3.60 -9.22
C LEU A 186 -3.97 2.31 -10.06
N GLU A 187 -2.99 1.41 -10.00
CA GLU A 187 -3.07 0.11 -10.68
C GLU A 187 -4.22 -0.77 -10.15
N TYR A 188 -4.43 -0.77 -8.83
CA TYR A 188 -5.52 -1.50 -8.19
C TYR A 188 -6.89 -0.98 -8.65
N MET A 189 -7.11 0.33 -8.56
CA MET A 189 -8.40 0.98 -8.85
C MET A 189 -8.83 0.81 -10.31
N ARG A 190 -7.89 0.55 -11.22
CA ARG A 190 -8.16 0.21 -12.62
C ARG A 190 -8.90 -1.13 -12.78
N LYS A 191 -8.76 -2.07 -11.85
CA LYS A 191 -9.38 -3.40 -11.96
C LYS A 191 -10.83 -3.33 -11.47
N GLU A 192 -11.79 -3.44 -12.39
CA GLU A 192 -13.25 -3.31 -12.13
C GLU A 192 -13.83 -4.30 -11.10
N LYS A 193 -13.15 -5.41 -10.82
CA LYS A 193 -13.66 -6.42 -9.87
C LYS A 193 -13.38 -6.00 -8.43
N LYS A 194 -14.35 -5.34 -7.82
CA LYS A 194 -14.40 -5.11 -6.36
C LYS A 194 -14.39 -6.46 -5.62
N ARG A 195 -13.58 -6.57 -4.58
CA ARG A 195 -13.75 -7.61 -3.56
C ARG A 195 -14.00 -6.85 -2.26
N VAL A 196 -15.18 -7.07 -1.67
CA VAL A 196 -15.43 -6.62 -0.31
C VAL A 196 -14.52 -7.44 0.60
N LEU A 197 -13.74 -6.78 1.43
CA LEU A 197 -12.99 -7.43 2.48
C LEU A 197 -13.91 -7.49 3.70
N PRO A 198 -14.37 -8.68 4.11
CA PRO A 198 -15.08 -8.81 5.36
C PRO A 198 -14.06 -8.49 6.46
N VAL A 199 -14.17 -7.31 7.05
CA VAL A 199 -13.41 -7.02 8.26
C VAL A 199 -14.09 -7.78 9.38
N ALA A 200 -13.31 -8.61 10.08
CA ALA A 200 -13.84 -9.31 11.22
C ALA A 200 -14.26 -8.25 12.26
N SER A 201 -15.57 -8.13 12.45
CA SER A 201 -16.19 -7.26 13.46
C SER A 201 -16.37 -7.97 14.80
N ARG A 202 -15.84 -9.19 14.93
CA ARG A 202 -15.99 -10.01 16.13
C ARG A 202 -14.83 -9.74 17.07
N ILE A 203 -15.06 -8.78 17.97
CA ILE A 203 -14.20 -8.52 19.10
C ILE A 203 -14.06 -9.81 19.92
N PRO A 204 -12.83 -10.27 20.19
CA PRO A 204 -12.61 -11.32 21.18
C PRO A 204 -13.25 -10.90 22.50
N GLU A 205 -14.12 -11.73 23.08
CA GLU A 205 -14.98 -11.35 24.22
C GLU A 205 -14.20 -10.72 25.38
N ASP A 206 -12.93 -11.07 25.52
CA ASP A 206 -12.02 -10.64 26.57
C ASP A 206 -11.39 -9.24 26.38
N VAL A 207 -11.55 -8.60 25.21
CA VAL A 207 -11.00 -7.26 24.93
C VAL A 207 -11.87 -6.16 25.51
N LYS A 208 -11.51 -5.58 26.66
CA LYS A 208 -12.28 -4.47 27.25
C LYS A 208 -12.25 -3.21 26.35
N SER A 209 -13.40 -2.56 26.10
CA SER A 209 -13.49 -1.33 25.31
C SER A 209 -12.55 -0.23 25.80
N LYS A 210 -12.34 -0.15 27.11
CA LYS A 210 -11.37 0.77 27.74
C LYS A 210 -9.94 0.54 27.25
N ALA A 211 -9.51 -0.72 27.10
CA ALA A 211 -8.17 -1.05 26.62
C ALA A 211 -7.93 -0.62 25.17
N LEU A 212 -8.97 -0.64 24.33
CA LEU A 212 -8.89 -0.13 22.94
C LEU A 212 -8.74 1.39 22.89
N LEU A 213 -9.52 2.11 23.71
CA LEU A 213 -9.43 3.59 23.81
C LEU A 213 -8.10 4.05 24.42
N GLU A 214 -7.56 3.27 25.35
CA GLU A 214 -6.27 3.51 26.01
C GLU A 214 -5.08 2.95 25.22
N ARG A 215 -5.30 2.33 24.06
CA ARG A 215 -4.22 1.77 23.24
C ARG A 215 -3.22 2.86 22.88
N ARG A 216 -1.95 2.63 23.18
CA ARG A 216 -0.83 3.51 22.82
C ARG A 216 0.34 2.68 22.33
N THR A 217 0.99 3.13 21.26
CA THR A 217 2.26 2.55 20.82
C THR A 217 3.34 2.86 21.85
N THR A 218 3.91 1.82 22.46
CA THR A 218 5.01 1.97 23.41
C THR A 218 6.34 1.94 22.67
N ARG A 219 7.15 2.98 22.85
CA ARG A 219 8.49 3.10 22.22
C ARG A 219 9.64 3.12 23.23
N LYS A 220 9.32 2.95 24.52
CA LYS A 220 10.27 2.90 25.63
C LYS A 220 9.97 1.66 26.45
N PHE A 221 10.93 0.77 26.57
CA PHE A 221 10.77 -0.50 27.26
C PHE A 221 11.59 -0.52 28.55
N LEU A 222 11.12 -1.29 29.52
CA LEU A 222 11.90 -1.59 30.72
C LEU A 222 13.02 -2.56 30.38
N SER A 223 14.13 -2.49 31.09
CA SER A 223 15.25 -3.43 30.97
C SER A 223 15.01 -4.79 31.62
N LYS A 224 13.86 -4.97 32.28
CA LYS A 224 13.51 -6.21 32.99
C LYS A 224 13.04 -7.28 31.98
N PRO A 225 13.48 -8.54 32.13
CA PRO A 225 12.97 -9.63 31.31
C PRO A 225 11.45 -9.80 31.42
N VAL A 226 10.84 -10.23 30.32
CA VAL A 226 9.42 -10.60 30.27
C VAL A 226 9.28 -12.09 30.61
N ASP A 227 8.27 -12.44 31.38
CA ASP A 227 8.00 -13.83 31.75
C ASP A 227 7.43 -14.64 30.58
N TRP A 228 8.06 -15.77 30.25
CA TRP A 228 7.60 -16.67 29.20
C TRP A 228 6.17 -17.15 29.44
N GLU A 229 5.77 -17.45 30.68
CA GLU A 229 4.41 -17.96 30.94
C GLU A 229 3.33 -16.93 30.55
N LYS A 230 3.62 -15.64 30.73
CA LYS A 230 2.73 -14.55 30.32
C LYS A 230 2.74 -14.39 28.80
N LEU A 231 3.91 -14.50 28.20
CA LEU A 231 4.10 -14.35 26.77
C LEU A 231 3.49 -15.52 25.97
N SER A 232 3.64 -16.75 26.43
CA SER A 232 3.08 -17.95 25.80
C SER A 232 1.56 -17.93 25.80
N LYS A 233 0.93 -17.53 26.91
CA LYS A 233 -0.53 -17.31 26.98
C LYS A 233 -1.01 -16.25 25.98
N LEU A 234 -0.22 -15.20 25.77
CA LEU A 234 -0.52 -14.21 24.73
C LEU A 234 -0.40 -14.84 23.34
N PHE A 235 0.67 -15.58 23.03
CA PHE A 235 0.84 -16.25 21.74
C PHE A 235 -0.25 -17.28 21.45
N GLU A 236 -0.59 -18.13 22.42
CA GLU A 236 -1.64 -19.15 22.27
C GLU A 236 -3.01 -18.53 22.02
N LYS A 237 -3.36 -17.50 22.79
CA LYS A 237 -4.67 -16.87 22.69
C LYS A 237 -4.82 -16.01 21.44
N ARG A 238 -3.73 -15.39 21.00
CA ARG A 238 -3.75 -14.30 20.04
C ARG A 238 -3.14 -14.69 18.70
N VAL A 239 -2.02 -15.42 18.68
CA VAL A 239 -1.26 -15.72 17.45
C VAL A 239 -1.61 -17.10 16.88
N SER A 240 -1.72 -18.13 17.73
CA SER A 240 -2.02 -19.51 17.28
C SER A 240 -3.30 -19.66 16.46
N PRO A 241 -4.40 -18.91 16.71
CA PRO A 241 -5.58 -18.97 15.85
C PRO A 241 -5.32 -18.56 14.39
N PHE A 242 -4.27 -17.79 14.08
CA PHE A 242 -3.95 -17.44 12.70
C PHE A 242 -3.33 -18.61 11.93
N LEU A 243 -2.49 -19.39 12.60
CA LEU A 243 -1.81 -20.55 11.99
C LEU A 243 -2.79 -21.64 11.53
N SER A 244 -3.97 -21.72 12.13
CA SER A 244 -5.01 -22.67 11.75
C SER A 244 -5.93 -22.20 10.62
N HIS A 245 -5.98 -20.90 10.34
CA HIS A 245 -6.92 -20.31 9.37
C HIS A 245 -6.24 -19.75 8.12
N ASN A 246 -4.93 -19.47 8.14
CA ASN A 246 -4.21 -18.90 7.02
C ASN A 246 -2.85 -19.60 6.82
N SER A 247 -2.76 -20.47 5.81
CA SER A 247 -1.56 -21.28 5.54
C SER A 247 -0.37 -20.49 4.99
N ASP A 248 -0.58 -19.27 4.51
CA ASP A 248 0.45 -18.45 3.87
C ASP A 248 1.10 -17.42 4.81
N LEU A 249 0.54 -17.25 6.01
CA LEU A 249 1.06 -16.36 7.05
C LEU A 249 1.97 -17.11 8.03
N ARG A 250 3.20 -16.62 8.19
CA ARG A 250 4.22 -17.18 9.07
C ARG A 250 4.67 -16.14 10.09
N PHE A 251 4.87 -16.58 11.33
CA PHE A 251 5.33 -15.72 12.41
C PHE A 251 6.73 -16.13 12.86
N PHE A 252 7.64 -15.17 12.84
CA PHE A 252 9.01 -15.34 13.32
C PHE A 252 9.23 -14.44 14.54
N PHE A 253 9.97 -14.94 15.53
CA PHE A 253 10.22 -14.26 16.78
C PHE A 253 11.71 -14.23 17.06
N ALA A 254 12.27 -13.04 17.30
CA ALA A 254 13.55 -12.90 17.97
C ALA A 254 13.31 -12.73 19.47
N ILE A 255 13.69 -13.74 20.24
CA ILE A 255 13.65 -13.73 21.69
C ILE A 255 14.96 -13.15 22.23
N LEU A 256 14.87 -12.03 22.94
CA LEU A 256 16.03 -11.28 23.44
C LEU A 256 16.13 -11.32 24.97
N GLN A 257 15.04 -10.97 25.66
CA GLN A 257 15.00 -10.81 27.12
C GLN A 257 13.73 -11.42 27.71
N VAL A 258 13.62 -12.74 27.63
CA VAL A 258 12.48 -13.49 28.17
C VAL A 258 12.99 -14.48 29.23
N SER A 259 12.44 -14.42 30.43
CA SER A 259 12.78 -15.37 31.50
C SER A 259 12.07 -16.70 31.28
N GLY A 260 12.80 -17.81 31.42
CA GLY A 260 12.24 -19.15 31.22
C GLY A 260 12.15 -19.60 29.76
N PHE A 261 12.77 -18.86 28.83
CA PHE A 261 12.86 -19.23 27.42
C PHE A 261 14.23 -18.85 26.87
N GLU A 262 14.86 -19.72 26.09
CA GLU A 262 16.19 -19.44 25.55
C GLU A 262 16.15 -18.29 24.52
N PRO A 263 17.12 -17.36 24.54
CA PRO A 263 17.29 -16.38 23.48
C PRO A 263 17.61 -17.03 22.14
N GLY A 264 17.03 -16.50 21.06
CA GLY A 264 17.19 -17.07 19.72
C GLY A 264 16.15 -16.58 18.73
N VAL A 265 16.27 -17.03 17.49
CA VAL A 265 15.24 -16.83 16.46
C VAL A 265 14.38 -18.08 16.36
N TYR A 266 13.06 -17.89 16.37
CA TYR A 266 12.07 -18.96 16.37
C TYR A 266 11.01 -18.71 15.30
N GLU A 267 10.43 -19.79 14.79
CA GLU A 267 9.19 -19.76 14.00
C GLU A 267 8.07 -20.42 14.80
N LEU A 268 6.92 -19.77 14.89
CA LEU A 268 5.74 -20.38 15.47
C LEU A 268 5.05 -21.26 14.44
N ARG A 269 4.92 -22.55 14.76
CA ARG A 269 4.16 -23.54 13.98
C ARG A 269 3.03 -24.12 14.82
N SER A 270 2.16 -24.92 14.21
CA SER A 270 1.07 -25.62 14.91
C SER A 270 1.56 -26.52 16.05
N SER A 271 2.79 -27.03 15.95
CA SER A 271 3.46 -27.83 16.99
C SER A 271 4.18 -27.00 18.06
N GLY A 272 4.08 -25.67 18.00
CA GLY A 272 4.79 -24.74 18.90
C GLY A 272 5.95 -24.00 18.23
N MET A 273 6.80 -23.39 19.05
CA MET A 273 7.96 -22.60 18.62
C MET A 273 9.12 -23.50 18.22
N ILE A 274 9.61 -23.34 16.99
CA ILE A 274 10.78 -24.07 16.46
C ILE A 274 11.96 -23.11 16.36
N ARG A 275 13.07 -23.45 17.01
CA ARG A 275 14.29 -22.65 16.92
C ARG A 275 14.88 -22.76 15.52
N LEU A 276 15.13 -21.60 14.90
CA LEU A 276 15.74 -21.48 13.59
C LEU A 276 17.21 -21.08 13.63
N GLY A 277 17.62 -20.37 14.69
CA GLY A 277 18.97 -19.83 14.76
C GLY A 277 19.34 -19.23 16.12
N ASN A 278 20.52 -18.62 16.14
CA ASN A 278 21.06 -17.93 17.29
C ASN A 278 20.34 -16.60 17.55
N VAL A 279 20.61 -16.01 18.71
CA VAL A 279 20.11 -14.67 19.05
C VAL A 279 20.69 -13.64 18.08
N LEU A 280 19.83 -12.75 17.57
CA LEU A 280 20.26 -11.60 16.78
C LEU A 280 20.68 -10.46 17.71
N ALA A 281 21.73 -9.74 17.32
CA ALA A 281 22.09 -8.48 17.96
C ALA A 281 20.97 -7.44 17.76
N ARG A 282 20.85 -6.50 18.70
CA ARG A 282 19.81 -5.46 18.61
C ARG A 282 20.01 -4.59 17.36
N GLU A 283 21.26 -4.34 16.98
CA GLU A 283 21.65 -3.62 15.78
C GLU A 283 21.18 -4.33 14.51
N GLU A 284 21.29 -5.66 14.45
CA GLU A 284 20.79 -6.46 13.32
C GLU A 284 19.27 -6.38 13.22
N ILE A 285 18.56 -6.47 14.34
CA ILE A 285 17.12 -6.27 14.39
C ILE A 285 16.76 -4.86 13.92
N GLN A 286 17.50 -3.84 14.37
CA GLN A 286 17.27 -2.47 13.95
C GLN A 286 17.45 -2.29 12.44
N GLN A 287 18.47 -2.93 11.84
CA GLN A 287 18.71 -2.91 10.40
C GLN A 287 17.58 -3.61 9.63
N LEU A 288 17.18 -4.82 10.06
CA LEU A 288 16.05 -5.56 9.47
C LEU A 288 14.73 -4.79 9.57
N THR A 289 14.64 -3.88 10.54
CA THR A 289 13.45 -3.06 10.81
C THR A 289 13.55 -1.64 10.27
N ILE A 290 14.42 -1.41 9.27
CA ILE A 290 14.59 -0.11 8.59
C ILE A 290 14.92 1.01 9.60
N GLY A 291 15.77 0.70 10.57
CA GLY A 291 16.22 1.67 11.57
C GLY A 291 15.31 1.84 12.78
N GLN A 292 14.20 1.08 12.90
CA GLN A 292 13.23 1.27 13.98
C GLN A 292 13.79 0.81 15.33
N TYR A 293 14.32 1.78 16.09
CA TYR A 293 14.85 1.54 17.44
C TYR A 293 13.88 0.79 18.37
N PRO A 294 12.58 1.14 18.44
CA PRO A 294 11.62 0.43 19.30
C PRO A 294 11.61 -1.09 19.09
N ALA A 295 11.61 -1.55 17.83
CA ALA A 295 11.63 -2.97 17.48
C ALA A 295 12.89 -3.69 17.99
N SER A 296 14.04 -3.02 17.99
CA SER A 296 15.30 -3.57 18.51
C SER A 296 15.42 -3.54 20.03
N SER A 297 14.63 -2.70 20.72
CA SER A 297 14.74 -2.46 22.17
C SER A 297 13.78 -3.32 23.01
N GLY A 298 12.82 -4.00 22.36
CA GLY A 298 11.88 -4.90 23.03
C GLY A 298 12.53 -6.15 23.64
N ALA A 299 11.76 -6.87 24.46
CA ALA A 299 12.13 -8.20 24.96
C ALA A 299 11.97 -9.29 23.89
N VAL A 300 11.05 -9.06 22.95
CA VAL A 300 10.77 -9.90 21.80
C VAL A 300 10.46 -9.01 20.60
N THR A 301 11.00 -9.36 19.45
CA THR A 301 10.61 -8.80 18.15
C THR A 301 9.87 -9.88 17.38
N CYS A 302 8.77 -9.53 16.71
CA CYS A 302 8.02 -10.48 15.90
C CYS A 302 7.81 -9.94 14.48
N TRP A 303 8.02 -10.83 13.52
CA TRP A 303 7.81 -10.58 12.10
C TRP A 303 6.67 -11.47 11.61
N ALA A 304 5.62 -10.83 11.11
CA ALA A 304 4.58 -11.48 10.32
C ALA A 304 5.01 -11.44 8.85
N VAL A 305 5.12 -12.61 8.24
CA VAL A 305 5.57 -12.78 6.86
C VAL A 305 4.50 -13.54 6.11
N GLU A 306 3.91 -12.90 5.10
CA GLU A 306 2.97 -13.53 4.20
C GLU A 306 3.57 -13.72 2.82
N LYS A 307 3.26 -14.85 2.20
CA LYS A 307 3.59 -15.07 0.79
C LYS A 307 2.66 -14.25 -0.10
N VAL A 308 3.12 -13.09 -0.52
CA VAL A 308 2.40 -12.26 -1.51
C VAL A 308 2.69 -12.72 -2.94
N GLN A 309 1.68 -12.66 -3.82
CA GLN A 309 1.86 -12.82 -5.26
C GLN A 309 2.06 -11.45 -5.92
N PRO A 310 3.30 -11.02 -6.23
CA PRO A 310 3.57 -9.65 -6.66
C PRO A 310 2.97 -9.29 -8.03
N ARG A 311 2.61 -10.29 -8.84
CA ARG A 311 2.03 -10.09 -10.19
C ARG A 311 0.55 -9.70 -10.16
N ASP A 312 -0.10 -9.83 -9.00
CA ASP A 312 -1.48 -9.38 -8.86
C ASP A 312 -1.58 -8.24 -7.86
N ALA A 313 -1.61 -7.01 -8.38
CA ALA A 313 -1.81 -5.81 -7.58
C ALA A 313 -3.08 -5.88 -6.70
N LYS A 314 -4.10 -6.62 -7.14
CA LYS A 314 -5.30 -6.82 -6.34
C LYS A 314 -5.02 -7.63 -5.10
N SER A 315 -4.47 -8.84 -5.28
CA SER A 315 -4.08 -9.71 -4.18
C SER A 315 -3.10 -9.01 -3.24
N TYR A 316 -2.15 -8.21 -3.74
CA TYR A 316 -1.21 -7.55 -2.85
C TYR A 316 -1.81 -6.40 -2.02
N VAL A 317 -2.72 -5.54 -2.54
CA VAL A 317 -3.47 -4.59 -1.68
C VAL A 317 -4.25 -5.36 -0.64
N VAL A 318 -4.99 -6.38 -1.09
CA VAL A 318 -5.87 -7.17 -0.22
C VAL A 318 -5.09 -7.86 0.87
N ASN A 319 -3.97 -8.52 0.55
CA ASN A 319 -3.15 -9.22 1.53
C ASN A 319 -2.48 -8.24 2.50
N ILE A 320 -2.04 -7.06 2.06
CA ILE A 320 -1.53 -6.03 2.98
C ILE A 320 -2.61 -5.53 3.92
N LEU A 321 -3.82 -5.27 3.40
CA LEU A 321 -4.96 -4.87 4.21
C LEU A 321 -5.39 -5.99 5.17
N ASP A 322 -5.40 -7.24 4.72
CA ASP A 322 -5.72 -8.42 5.53
C ASP A 322 -4.65 -8.70 6.58
N LEU A 323 -3.37 -8.43 6.29
CA LEU A 323 -2.30 -8.44 7.30
C LEU A 323 -2.54 -7.40 8.38
N SER A 324 -2.89 -6.18 7.99
CA SER A 324 -3.19 -5.14 8.98
C SER A 324 -4.45 -5.43 9.78
N VAL A 325 -5.53 -5.93 9.15
CA VAL A 325 -6.83 -6.23 9.78
C VAL A 325 -6.83 -7.55 10.55
N GLY A 326 -5.95 -8.47 10.16
CA GLY A 326 -5.77 -9.75 10.84
C GLY A 326 -5.01 -9.57 12.14
N VAL A 327 -4.06 -8.61 12.21
CA VAL A 327 -3.10 -8.59 13.31
C VAL A 327 -3.60 -7.83 14.56
N ASP A 328 -4.45 -6.80 14.55
CA ASP A 328 -5.01 -6.22 15.80
C ASP A 328 -6.40 -6.79 16.22
N ASP A 329 -7.25 -7.33 15.33
CA ASP A 329 -8.63 -7.76 15.62
C ASP A 329 -8.66 -8.96 16.58
N LYS A 330 -7.65 -9.82 16.49
CA LYS A 330 -7.55 -11.02 17.33
C LYS A 330 -6.24 -11.13 18.09
N ALA A 331 -5.32 -10.23 17.83
CA ALA A 331 -4.08 -10.02 18.56
C ALA A 331 -3.94 -8.55 18.98
N ILE A 332 -4.46 -8.18 20.16
CA ILE A 332 -3.96 -6.96 20.81
C ILE A 332 -2.51 -7.20 21.18
N PHE A 333 -1.62 -6.91 20.23
CA PHE A 333 -0.20 -6.95 20.40
C PHE A 333 0.33 -5.54 20.22
N ILE A 334 1.08 -5.07 21.22
CA ILE A 334 2.08 -4.05 21.00
C ILE A 334 3.23 -4.78 20.29
N MET A 335 3.11 -4.90 18.97
CA MET A 335 4.19 -5.32 18.10
C MET A 335 4.46 -4.18 17.14
N ASP A 336 5.69 -3.67 17.13
CA ASP A 336 6.20 -3.04 15.92
C ASP A 336 6.33 -4.15 14.88
N ILE A 337 5.26 -4.37 14.12
CA ILE A 337 5.29 -5.26 12.97
C ILE A 337 6.08 -4.52 11.92
N VAL A 338 7.32 -4.94 11.73
CA VAL A 338 7.99 -4.69 10.47
C VAL A 338 7.56 -5.80 9.54
N CYS A 339 6.59 -5.50 8.69
CA CYS A 339 6.37 -6.25 7.47
C CYS A 339 7.62 -6.07 6.62
N MET A 340 8.55 -7.03 6.66
CA MET A 340 9.53 -7.19 5.60
C MET A 340 8.80 -7.74 4.40
N ILE A 341 8.28 -6.84 3.56
CA ILE A 341 7.90 -7.20 2.21
C ILE A 341 9.21 -7.52 1.50
N PRO A 342 9.37 -8.71 0.89
CA PRO A 342 10.56 -9.03 0.14
C PRO A 342 10.77 -7.91 -0.88
N CYS A 343 11.84 -7.13 -0.70
CA CYS A 343 12.38 -6.36 -1.81
C CYS A 343 12.57 -7.36 -2.95
N LEU A 344 12.04 -7.02 -4.12
CA LEU A 344 12.25 -7.73 -5.37
C LEU A 344 13.76 -8.01 -5.54
N LEU A 345 14.20 -9.18 -5.08
CA LEU A 345 15.44 -9.77 -5.53
C LEU A 345 15.11 -10.34 -6.90
N TYR A 346 15.39 -9.53 -7.91
CA TYR A 346 15.62 -10.04 -9.26
C TYR A 346 16.77 -11.04 -9.16
N THR A 347 16.46 -12.32 -9.00
CA THR A 347 17.36 -13.38 -9.44
C THR A 347 17.19 -13.46 -10.95
N SER A 348 18.18 -12.93 -11.66
CA SER A 348 18.38 -13.08 -13.10
C SER A 348 18.27 -14.53 -13.57
#